data_AF-A0A352MBN1-F1
#
_entry.id   AF-A0A352MBN1-F1
#
_cell.length_a   1.000
_cell.length_b   1.000
_cell.length_c   1.000
_cell.angle_alpha   90.00
_cell.angle_beta   90.00
_cell.angle_gamma   90.00
#
_symmetry.space_group_name_H-M   'P 1'
#
loop_
_entity.id
_entity.type
_entity.pdbx_description
1 polymer ?
#
loop_
_entity_poly.entity_id
_entity_poly.type
_entity_poly.pdbx_seq_one_letter_code
_entity_poly.pdbx_strand_id
1 'polypeptide(L)'
;MKKYLTIVILFTMIVPGCRTGKPVAESGSTGVSTVEKQAGTNYADPVTWLLGYINPLQFSKPPHSEWFVKGFDEYRPLPEVIAKLANINKDEFTITVVMGTWCPDSRREVPRFMKITDLLQFPKERMVFIGVDNTKMAPVGGYDALGIERVPTFIFMKNKVETGRIIENPLTSLEQDMLNILTGNEK
;
A
#
# COMPACT_ATOMS: atom_id res chain seq x y z
N MET A 1 -36.52 -16.73 -36.96
CA MET A 1 -36.24 -15.70 -37.97
C MET A 1 -37.12 -14.48 -37.71
N LYS A 2 -36.57 -13.40 -37.16
CA LYS A 2 -37.07 -12.02 -37.30
C LYS A 2 -35.87 -11.12 -37.07
N LYS A 3 -35.43 -10.47 -38.15
CA LYS A 3 -34.27 -9.59 -38.23
C LYS A 3 -34.66 -8.27 -37.57
N TYR A 4 -33.89 -7.81 -36.58
CA TYR A 4 -34.00 -6.45 -36.09
C TYR A 4 -32.74 -5.68 -36.45
N LEU A 5 -33.01 -4.61 -37.18
CA LEU A 5 -32.14 -3.73 -37.93
C LEU A 5 -31.40 -2.80 -36.97
N THR A 6 -30.07 -2.84 -37.01
CA THR A 6 -29.17 -1.92 -36.33
C THR A 6 -29.41 -0.49 -36.83
N ILE A 7 -29.69 0.46 -35.93
CA ILE A 7 -29.63 1.90 -36.21
C ILE A 7 -28.59 2.50 -35.26
N VAL A 8 -27.44 2.85 -35.82
CA VAL A 8 -26.39 3.65 -35.17
C VAL A 8 -26.72 5.12 -35.42
N ILE A 9 -27.05 5.86 -34.36
CA ILE A 9 -27.24 7.33 -34.42
C ILE A 9 -25.94 7.98 -33.94
N LEU A 10 -25.12 8.40 -34.90
CA LEU A 10 -23.91 9.19 -34.68
C LEU A 10 -24.30 10.67 -34.66
N PHE A 11 -24.29 11.30 -33.47
CA PHE A 11 -24.60 12.73 -33.30
C PHE A 11 -23.30 13.53 -33.17
N THR A 12 -22.72 13.93 -34.31
CA THR A 12 -21.56 14.84 -34.36
C THR A 12 -22.04 16.29 -34.44
N MET A 13 -21.99 17.01 -33.32
CA MET A 13 -22.10 18.48 -33.31
C MET A 13 -20.72 19.10 -33.48
N ILE A 14 -20.51 19.66 -34.67
CA ILE A 14 -19.37 20.49 -35.04
C ILE A 14 -19.70 21.93 -34.63
N VAL A 15 -18.83 22.58 -33.85
CA VAL A 15 -18.90 24.02 -33.59
C VAL A 15 -17.73 24.68 -34.32
N PRO A 16 -17.96 25.58 -35.30
CA PRO A 16 -16.92 26.44 -35.84
C PRO A 16 -16.88 27.75 -35.05
N GLY A 17 -15.72 28.06 -34.45
CA GLY A 17 -15.49 29.32 -33.76
C GLY A 17 -14.05 29.78 -33.94
N CYS A 18 -13.75 30.41 -35.08
CA CYS A 18 -12.53 31.18 -35.30
C CYS A 18 -12.78 32.64 -34.92
N ARG A 19 -11.93 33.23 -34.06
CA ARG A 19 -11.54 34.63 -34.26
C ARG A 19 -10.16 34.93 -33.69
N THR A 20 -9.44 35.69 -34.50
CA THR A 20 -8.02 36.02 -34.51
C THR A 20 -7.62 37.15 -33.56
N GLY A 21 -6.51 36.99 -32.86
CA GLY A 21 -5.65 38.06 -32.36
C GLY A 21 -4.19 37.66 -32.60
N LYS A 22 -3.43 38.49 -33.31
CA LYS A 22 -2.01 38.29 -33.69
C LYS A 22 -1.11 39.23 -32.83
N PRO A 23 0.23 39.10 -32.90
CA PRO A 23 1.11 38.71 -31.81
C PRO A 23 1.71 39.90 -31.03
N VAL A 24 2.17 39.65 -29.80
CA VAL A 24 3.11 40.53 -29.08
C VAL A 24 4.32 39.70 -28.64
N ALA A 25 5.47 40.34 -28.80
CA ALA A 25 6.82 39.81 -28.89
C ALA A 25 7.41 39.22 -27.60
N GLU A 26 8.50 38.49 -27.80
CA GLU A 26 9.46 38.03 -26.79
C GLU A 26 9.89 39.12 -25.81
N SER A 27 9.98 38.74 -24.54
CA SER A 27 11.02 39.24 -23.65
C SER A 27 11.26 38.20 -22.56
N GLY A 28 12.43 37.57 -22.61
CA GLY A 28 12.96 36.83 -21.48
C GLY A 28 13.25 37.77 -20.33
N SER A 29 12.80 37.40 -19.14
CA SER A 29 13.26 37.97 -17.87
C SER A 29 12.87 37.02 -16.75
N THR A 30 13.76 36.06 -16.50
CA THR A 30 14.26 35.72 -15.16
C THR A 30 13.24 35.79 -14.02
N GLY A 31 12.23 34.93 -14.06
CA GLY A 31 11.61 34.43 -12.84
C GLY A 31 12.52 33.37 -12.27
N VAL A 32 13.43 33.76 -11.38
CA VAL A 32 14.08 32.82 -10.46
C VAL A 32 12.95 32.16 -9.67
N SER A 33 12.53 30.97 -10.11
CA SER A 33 11.86 30.03 -9.24
C SER A 33 12.91 29.68 -8.19
N THR A 34 12.88 30.41 -7.07
CA THR A 34 13.41 29.91 -5.82
C THR A 34 12.78 28.56 -5.63
N VAL A 35 13.56 27.51 -5.89
CA VAL A 35 13.31 26.19 -5.38
C VAL A 35 13.27 26.38 -3.88
N GLU A 36 12.07 26.53 -3.32
CA GLU A 36 11.86 26.34 -1.89
C GLU A 36 12.45 24.98 -1.58
N LYS A 37 13.53 25.00 -0.82
CA LYS A 37 14.13 23.82 -0.21
C LYS A 37 13.02 23.14 0.57
N GLN A 38 12.36 22.15 -0.03
CA GLN A 38 11.28 21.40 0.60
C GLN A 38 11.82 20.86 1.91
N ALA A 39 11.33 21.41 3.03
CA ALA A 39 11.52 20.81 4.32
C ALA A 39 10.92 19.40 4.24
N GLY A 40 11.71 18.36 4.49
CA GLY A 40 11.22 16.98 4.39
C GLY A 40 10.02 16.75 5.29
N THR A 41 9.12 15.84 4.88
CA THR A 41 7.92 15.52 5.67
C THR A 41 8.30 15.09 7.09
N ASN A 42 7.75 15.78 8.10
CA ASN A 42 7.91 15.42 9.50
C ASN A 42 6.91 14.32 9.89
N TYR A 43 7.31 13.06 9.76
CA TYR A 43 6.47 11.92 10.12
C TYR A 43 6.24 11.75 11.64
N ALA A 44 6.96 12.49 12.49
CA ALA A 44 6.66 12.54 13.92
C ALA A 44 5.44 13.42 14.24
N ASP A 45 4.99 14.27 13.29
CA ASP A 45 3.79 15.06 13.42
C ASP A 45 2.54 14.18 13.25
N PRO A 46 1.62 14.14 14.24
CA PRO A 46 0.37 13.39 14.17
C PRO A 46 -0.50 13.66 12.94
N VAL A 47 -0.36 14.83 12.29
CA VAL A 47 -1.09 15.13 11.04
C VAL A 47 -0.75 14.14 9.90
N THR A 48 0.39 13.47 9.98
CA THR A 48 0.84 12.48 8.99
C THR A 48 0.41 11.05 9.33
N TRP A 49 -0.28 10.84 10.46
CA TRP A 49 -0.60 9.52 10.97
C TRP A 49 -1.91 9.00 10.39
N LEU A 50 -1.88 7.78 9.85
CA LEU A 50 -3.09 7.04 9.54
C LEU A 50 -3.43 6.18 10.76
N LEU A 51 -4.62 6.37 11.34
CA LEU A 51 -5.06 5.71 12.57
C LEU A 51 -6.31 4.85 12.32
N GLY A 52 -6.42 3.73 13.01
CA GLY A 52 -7.53 2.79 12.87
C GLY A 52 -7.47 1.98 11.58
N TYR A 53 -8.61 1.60 11.00
CA TYR A 53 -8.60 0.86 9.74
C TYR A 53 -8.08 1.73 8.59
N ILE A 54 -7.03 1.25 7.92
CA ILE A 54 -6.40 1.94 6.79
C ILE A 54 -6.90 1.35 5.48
N ASN A 55 -7.27 2.20 4.53
CA ASN A 55 -7.38 1.79 3.13
C ASN A 55 -5.98 1.85 2.49
N PRO A 56 -5.38 0.73 2.04
CA PRO A 56 -4.01 0.73 1.52
C PRO A 56 -3.78 1.64 0.32
N LEU A 57 -4.83 2.07 -0.40
CA LEU A 57 -4.72 3.07 -1.47
C LEU A 57 -4.21 4.43 -0.97
N GLN A 58 -4.34 4.73 0.34
CA GLN A 58 -3.81 5.94 0.96
C GLN A 58 -2.28 5.98 0.93
N PHE A 59 -1.60 4.83 0.94
CA PHE A 59 -0.14 4.79 0.91
C PHE A 59 0.44 5.33 -0.40
N SER A 60 -0.31 5.27 -1.49
CA SER A 60 0.08 5.83 -2.80
C SER A 60 -0.24 7.33 -2.93
N LYS A 61 -0.59 8.02 -1.84
CA LYS A 61 -0.88 9.46 -1.80
C LYS A 61 0.13 10.20 -0.92
N PRO A 62 0.42 11.48 -1.20
CA PRO A 62 1.26 12.29 -0.31
C PRO A 62 0.67 12.40 1.11
N PRO A 63 1.51 12.44 2.16
CA PRO A 63 2.97 12.31 2.07
C PRO A 63 3.45 10.85 1.94
N HIS A 64 2.61 9.86 2.22
CA HIS A 64 3.00 8.45 2.33
C HIS A 64 3.63 7.86 1.07
N SER A 65 3.26 8.38 -0.10
CA SER A 65 3.84 7.98 -1.39
C SER A 65 5.35 8.16 -1.47
N GLU A 66 5.93 9.08 -0.68
CA GLU A 66 7.38 9.34 -0.62
C GLU A 66 8.19 8.10 -0.26
N TRP A 67 7.66 7.22 0.60
CA TRP A 67 8.32 5.98 1.00
C TRP A 67 7.66 4.75 0.40
N PHE A 68 6.34 4.77 0.23
CA PHE A 68 5.59 3.58 -0.20
C PHE A 68 5.93 3.14 -1.61
N VAL A 69 5.86 4.06 -2.58
CA VAL A 69 6.05 3.73 -4.01
C VAL A 69 7.44 3.15 -4.22
N LYS A 70 8.47 3.83 -3.70
CA LYS A 70 9.86 3.36 -3.76
C LYS A 70 10.02 2.00 -3.10
N GLY A 71 9.54 1.83 -1.87
CA GLY A 71 9.69 0.57 -1.14
C GLY A 71 9.01 -0.61 -1.82
N PHE A 72 7.85 -0.37 -2.45
CA PHE A 72 7.11 -1.39 -3.20
C PHE A 72 7.80 -1.73 -4.53
N ASP A 73 8.21 -0.70 -5.29
CA ASP A 73 8.77 -0.86 -6.64
C ASP A 73 10.20 -1.37 -6.65
N GLU A 74 10.98 -1.12 -5.60
CA GLU A 74 12.38 -1.56 -5.50
C GLU A 74 12.52 -2.95 -4.86
N TYR A 75 11.54 -3.43 -4.09
CA TYR A 75 11.64 -4.73 -3.44
C TYR A 75 11.62 -5.89 -4.45
N ARG A 76 12.57 -6.81 -4.30
CA ARG A 76 12.71 -8.01 -5.14
C ARG A 76 12.75 -9.22 -4.21
N PRO A 77 11.60 -9.86 -3.92
CA PRO A 77 11.58 -11.07 -3.09
C PRO A 77 12.26 -12.24 -3.81
N LEU A 78 12.72 -13.23 -3.03
CA LEU A 78 13.34 -14.44 -3.54
C LEU A 78 12.37 -15.23 -4.46
N PRO A 79 12.65 -15.34 -5.77
CA PRO A 79 11.71 -15.97 -6.71
C PRO A 79 11.34 -17.41 -6.35
N GLU A 80 12.30 -18.17 -5.84
CA GLU A 80 12.11 -19.56 -5.40
C GLU A 80 11.18 -19.68 -4.18
N VAL A 81 11.14 -18.67 -3.31
CA VAL A 81 10.24 -18.64 -2.15
C VAL A 81 8.84 -18.21 -2.58
N ILE A 82 8.74 -17.22 -3.48
CA ILE A 82 7.46 -16.82 -4.09
C ILE A 82 6.81 -18.00 -4.81
N ALA A 83 7.58 -18.81 -5.56
CA ALA A 83 7.06 -19.99 -6.23
C ALA A 83 6.46 -21.02 -5.24
N LYS A 84 7.08 -21.19 -4.06
CA LYS A 84 6.54 -22.07 -3.00
C LYS A 84 5.26 -21.49 -2.39
N LEU A 85 5.26 -20.20 -2.07
CA LEU A 85 4.09 -19.48 -1.54
C LEU A 85 2.91 -19.48 -2.53
N ALA A 86 3.19 -19.47 -3.83
CA ALA A 86 2.15 -19.54 -4.87
C ALA A 86 1.32 -20.82 -4.76
N ASN A 87 1.93 -21.94 -4.34
CA ASN A 87 1.28 -23.25 -4.18
C ASN A 87 0.45 -23.39 -2.88
N ILE A 88 0.53 -22.42 -1.96
CA ILE A 88 -0.28 -22.43 -0.74
C ILE A 88 -1.70 -21.95 -1.04
N ASN A 89 -2.70 -22.66 -0.50
CA ASN A 89 -4.10 -22.23 -0.51
C ASN A 89 -4.30 -20.99 0.36
N LYS A 90 -4.30 -19.82 -0.27
CA LYS A 90 -4.40 -18.51 0.40
C LYS A 90 -5.78 -18.25 1.02
N ASP A 91 -6.82 -18.93 0.53
CA ASP A 91 -8.20 -18.75 1.00
C ASP A 91 -8.43 -19.29 2.42
N GLU A 92 -7.48 -20.05 2.97
CA GLU A 92 -7.52 -20.53 4.35
C GLU A 92 -7.03 -19.47 5.36
N PHE A 93 -6.35 -18.42 4.88
CA PHE A 93 -5.63 -17.48 5.73
C PHE A 93 -6.21 -16.08 5.69
N THR A 94 -6.12 -15.36 6.80
CA THR A 94 -6.33 -13.90 6.84
C THR A 94 -5.11 -13.25 7.46
N ILE A 95 -4.81 -12.01 7.05
CA ILE A 95 -3.64 -11.28 7.52
C ILE A 95 -4.08 -9.96 8.15
N THR A 96 -3.65 -9.72 9.39
CA THR A 96 -3.79 -8.40 10.03
C THR A 96 -2.43 -7.74 10.09
N VAL A 97 -2.31 -6.57 9.49
CA VAL A 97 -1.09 -5.75 9.49
C VAL A 97 -1.30 -4.58 10.41
N VAL A 98 -0.60 -4.54 11.53
CA VAL A 98 -0.60 -3.39 12.43
C VAL A 98 0.65 -2.56 12.17
N MET A 99 0.49 -1.26 11.93
CA MET A 99 1.61 -0.38 11.54
C MET A 99 1.44 1.04 12.07
N GLY A 100 2.54 1.76 12.22
CA GLY A 100 2.53 3.21 12.42
C GLY A 100 3.15 3.91 11.22
N THR A 101 2.43 4.79 10.53
CA THR A 101 3.01 5.52 9.36
C THR A 101 4.16 6.46 9.74
N TRP A 102 4.29 6.77 11.03
CA TRP A 102 5.41 7.49 11.64
C TRP A 102 6.66 6.63 11.83
N CYS A 103 6.49 5.32 11.95
CA CYS A 103 7.56 4.39 12.29
C CYS A 103 8.46 4.11 11.06
N PRO A 104 9.79 4.29 11.16
CA PRO A 104 10.72 3.94 10.08
C PRO A 104 10.63 2.48 9.63
N ASP A 105 10.48 1.54 10.57
CA ASP A 105 10.38 0.11 10.25
C ASP A 105 9.08 -0.19 9.49
N SER A 106 7.98 0.47 9.86
CA SER A 106 6.69 0.32 9.16
C SER A 106 6.80 0.83 7.72
N ARG A 107 7.43 1.99 7.53
CA ARG A 107 7.68 2.55 6.21
C ARG A 107 8.64 1.70 5.37
N ARG A 108 9.48 0.87 5.99
CA ARG A 108 10.40 -0.05 5.30
C ARG A 108 9.71 -1.36 4.93
N GLU A 109 9.07 -2.04 5.88
CA GLU A 109 8.61 -3.42 5.66
C GLU A 109 7.19 -3.51 5.08
N VAL A 110 6.29 -2.56 5.34
CA VAL A 110 4.91 -2.64 4.80
C VAL A 110 4.88 -2.59 3.26
N PRO A 111 5.61 -1.70 2.56
CA PRO A 111 5.65 -1.72 1.10
C PRO A 111 6.19 -3.03 0.53
N ARG A 112 7.21 -3.61 1.17
CA ARG A 112 7.84 -4.87 0.77
C ARG A 112 6.90 -6.05 0.96
N PHE A 113 6.20 -6.07 2.10
CA PHE A 113 5.16 -7.05 2.38
C PHE A 113 4.02 -6.96 1.36
N MET A 114 3.57 -5.74 1.07
CA MET A 114 2.55 -5.52 0.05
C MET A 114 2.99 -6.00 -1.33
N LYS A 115 4.27 -5.82 -1.68
CA LYS A 115 4.84 -6.35 -2.93
C LYS A 115 4.75 -7.87 -3.01
N ILE A 116 5.04 -8.57 -1.92
CA ILE A 116 4.90 -10.03 -1.84
C ILE A 116 3.43 -10.43 -2.04
N THR A 117 2.51 -9.82 -1.29
CA THR A 117 1.08 -10.18 -1.37
C THR A 117 0.47 -9.85 -2.73
N ASP A 118 0.93 -8.80 -3.40
CA ASP A 118 0.51 -8.44 -4.76
C ASP A 118 0.98 -9.48 -5.80
N LEU A 119 2.26 -9.89 -5.74
CA LEU A 119 2.80 -10.95 -6.60
C LEU A 119 2.07 -12.29 -6.41
N LEU A 120 1.65 -12.58 -5.18
CA LEU A 120 0.90 -13.79 -4.83
C LEU A 120 -0.60 -13.69 -5.14
N GLN A 121 -1.08 -12.52 -5.57
CA GLN A 121 -2.50 -12.22 -5.72
C GLN A 121 -3.30 -12.59 -4.46
N PHE A 122 -2.75 -12.27 -3.28
CA PHE A 122 -3.41 -12.58 -2.01
C PHE A 122 -4.78 -11.87 -1.94
N PRO A 123 -5.87 -12.55 -1.51
CA PRO A 123 -7.20 -11.95 -1.48
C PRO A 123 -7.22 -10.67 -0.62
N LYS A 124 -7.51 -9.52 -1.24
CA LYS A 124 -7.40 -8.20 -0.60
C LYS A 124 -8.39 -8.05 0.55
N GLU A 125 -9.57 -8.63 0.41
CA GLU A 125 -10.64 -8.70 1.41
C GLU A 125 -10.28 -9.54 2.63
N ARG A 126 -9.20 -10.33 2.55
CA ARG A 126 -8.67 -11.13 3.66
C ARG A 126 -7.46 -10.47 4.33
N MET A 127 -7.15 -9.24 3.94
CA MET A 127 -6.11 -8.42 4.54
C MET A 127 -6.72 -7.20 5.21
N VAL A 128 -6.31 -6.96 6.45
CA VAL A 128 -6.72 -5.78 7.22
C VAL A 128 -5.48 -5.01 7.63
N PHE A 129 -5.51 -3.69 7.48
CA PHE A 129 -4.44 -2.79 7.91
C PHE A 129 -4.95 -1.91 9.04
N ILE A 130 -4.22 -1.87 10.14
CA ILE A 130 -4.56 -1.09 11.34
C ILE A 130 -3.41 -0.12 11.63
N GLY A 131 -3.73 1.16 11.63
CA GLY A 131 -2.87 2.27 11.99
C GLY A 131 -2.89 2.56 13.47
N VAL A 132 -1.70 2.78 14.05
CA VAL A 132 -1.53 3.11 15.47
C VAL A 132 -0.80 4.44 15.67
N ASP A 133 -1.04 5.08 16.81
CA ASP A 133 -0.28 6.23 17.26
C ASP A 133 1.13 5.84 17.77
N ASN A 134 1.91 6.81 18.25
CA ASN A 134 3.27 6.56 18.77
C ASN A 134 3.29 5.78 20.10
N THR A 135 2.16 5.71 20.81
CA THR A 135 1.96 4.85 21.98
C THR A 135 1.49 3.44 21.60
N LYS A 136 1.30 3.18 20.30
CA LYS A 136 0.84 1.92 19.71
C LYS A 136 -0.61 1.62 20.07
N MET A 137 -1.43 2.66 20.20
CA MET A 137 -2.87 2.53 20.37
C MET A 137 -3.59 2.79 19.05
N ALA A 138 -4.72 2.09 18.84
CA ALA A 138 -5.61 2.33 17.71
C ALA A 138 -7.06 2.50 18.19
N PRO A 139 -7.86 3.37 17.55
CA PRO A 139 -9.29 3.52 17.82
C PRO A 139 -10.10 2.37 17.16
N VAL A 140 -9.76 1.11 17.48
CA VAL A 140 -10.36 -0.09 16.91
C VAL A 140 -10.82 -1.01 18.05
N GLY A 141 -12.09 -1.44 18.01
CA GLY A 141 -12.63 -2.34 19.01
C GLY A 141 -11.89 -3.67 19.05
N GLY A 142 -11.54 -4.14 20.25
CA GLY A 142 -10.80 -5.41 20.43
C GLY A 142 -9.32 -5.36 20.04
N TYR A 143 -8.78 -4.17 19.73
CA TYR A 143 -7.37 -3.99 19.36
C TYR A 143 -6.39 -4.56 20.39
N ASP A 144 -6.66 -4.35 21.69
CA ASP A 144 -5.78 -4.79 22.78
C ASP A 144 -5.55 -6.32 22.76
N ALA A 145 -6.51 -7.10 22.25
CA ALA A 145 -6.38 -8.55 22.15
C ALA A 145 -5.33 -9.01 21.12
N LEU A 146 -4.87 -8.10 20.24
CA LEU A 146 -3.79 -8.39 19.28
C LEU A 146 -2.40 -8.42 19.94
N GLY A 147 -2.25 -7.84 21.13
CA GLY A 147 -0.99 -7.85 21.89
C GLY A 147 0.16 -7.19 21.12
N ILE A 148 -0.07 -5.97 20.62
CA ILE A 148 0.92 -5.27 19.79
C ILE A 148 1.89 -4.48 20.67
N GLU A 149 3.14 -4.91 20.68
CA GLU A 149 4.22 -4.22 21.40
C GLU A 149 5.13 -3.41 20.45
N ARG A 150 5.19 -3.81 19.17
CA ARG A 150 6.08 -3.23 18.16
C ARG A 150 5.39 -3.15 16.80
N VAL A 151 5.85 -2.25 15.95
CA VAL A 151 5.27 -2.02 14.61
C VAL A 151 6.35 -1.94 13.53
N PRO A 152 6.13 -2.53 12.34
CA PRO A 152 4.91 -3.22 11.94
C PRO A 152 4.85 -4.62 12.56
N THR A 153 3.64 -5.13 12.75
CA THR A 153 3.41 -6.55 13.08
C THR A 153 2.46 -7.15 12.05
N PHE A 154 2.89 -8.23 11.40
CA PHE A 154 2.09 -8.98 10.42
C PHE A 154 1.59 -10.26 11.09
N ILE A 155 0.29 -10.35 11.36
CA ILE A 155 -0.34 -11.47 12.06
C ILE A 155 -1.05 -12.35 11.03
N PHE A 156 -0.71 -13.64 11.01
CA PHE A 156 -1.31 -14.62 10.12
C PHE A 156 -2.29 -15.49 10.90
N MET A 157 -3.52 -15.61 10.39
CA MET A 157 -4.57 -16.39 11.02
C MET A 157 -5.04 -17.48 10.08
N LYS A 158 -5.28 -18.67 10.60
CA LYS A 158 -5.97 -19.78 9.91
C LYS A 158 -7.16 -20.20 10.76
N ASN A 159 -8.37 -20.22 10.19
CA ASN A 159 -9.60 -20.57 10.92
C ASN A 159 -9.79 -19.78 12.24
N LYS A 160 -9.46 -18.47 12.22
CA LYS A 160 -9.51 -17.56 13.39
C LYS A 160 -8.51 -17.88 14.52
N VAL A 161 -7.56 -18.78 14.29
CA VAL A 161 -6.45 -19.06 15.20
C VAL A 161 -5.18 -18.45 14.61
N GLU A 162 -4.41 -17.77 15.44
CA GLU A 162 -3.11 -17.23 15.01
C GLU A 162 -2.13 -18.37 14.75
N THR A 163 -1.53 -18.38 13.57
CA THR A 163 -0.52 -19.38 13.16
C THR A 163 0.90 -18.87 13.30
N GLY A 164 1.08 -17.56 13.52
CA GLY A 164 2.38 -16.93 13.66
C GLY A 164 2.31 -15.43 13.31
N ARG A 165 3.39 -14.71 13.63
CA ARG A 165 3.53 -13.29 13.33
C ARG A 165 4.96 -12.89 13.00
N ILE A 166 5.12 -11.90 12.13
CA ILE A 166 6.40 -11.23 11.88
C ILE A 166 6.38 -9.88 12.61
N ILE A 167 7.35 -9.63 13.49
CA ILE A 167 7.43 -8.42 14.32
C ILE A 167 8.62 -7.56 13.89
N GLU A 168 8.33 -6.34 13.43
CA GLU A 168 9.25 -5.36 12.86
C GLU A 168 10.08 -5.82 11.68
N ASN A 169 11.04 -6.71 11.90
CA ASN A 169 12.00 -7.19 10.92
C ASN A 169 11.86 -8.70 10.76
N PRO A 170 11.93 -9.23 9.53
CA PRO A 170 11.97 -10.68 9.33
C PRO A 170 13.26 -11.29 9.89
N LEU A 171 13.19 -12.54 10.34
CA LEU A 171 14.32 -13.36 10.76
C LEU A 171 15.21 -13.72 9.56
N THR A 172 14.60 -14.08 8.42
CA THR A 172 15.34 -14.40 7.19
C THR A 172 15.01 -13.42 6.07
N SER A 173 13.74 -13.42 5.64
CA SER A 173 13.17 -12.44 4.72
C SER A 173 11.65 -12.47 4.90
N LEU A 174 10.93 -11.43 4.47
CA LEU A 174 9.48 -11.37 4.64
C LEU A 174 8.79 -12.57 3.97
N GLU A 175 9.19 -12.94 2.76
CA GLU A 175 8.62 -14.09 2.06
C GLU A 175 9.03 -15.43 2.68
N GLN A 176 10.25 -15.57 3.21
CA GLN A 176 10.67 -16.84 3.83
C GLN A 176 10.00 -17.05 5.18
N ASP A 177 9.87 -16.00 5.98
CA ASP A 177 9.16 -16.06 7.26
C ASP A 177 7.65 -16.30 7.03
N MET A 178 7.05 -15.62 6.05
CA MET A 178 5.67 -15.90 5.64
C MET A 178 5.50 -17.36 5.20
N LEU A 179 6.45 -17.91 4.44
CA LEU A 179 6.39 -19.33 4.04
C LEU A 179 6.46 -20.26 5.25
N ASN A 180 7.35 -19.99 6.21
CA ASN A 180 7.49 -20.80 7.42
C ASN A 180 6.19 -20.80 8.23
N ILE A 181 5.59 -19.62 8.45
CA ILE A 181 4.33 -19.46 9.19
C ILE A 181 3.20 -20.22 8.49
N LEU A 182 3.02 -20.02 7.19
CA LEU A 182 1.89 -20.61 6.45
C LEU A 182 2.00 -22.12 6.27
N THR A 183 3.20 -22.68 6.44
CA THR A 183 3.44 -24.14 6.36
C THR A 183 3.62 -24.81 7.72
N GLY A 184 3.56 -24.06 8.82
CA GLY A 184 3.75 -24.59 10.18
C GLY A 184 5.18 -25.05 10.47
N ASN A 185 6.16 -24.45 9.81
CA ASN A 185 7.59 -24.75 9.95
C ASN A 185 8.34 -23.71 10.81
N GLU A 186 7.65 -23.05 11.75
CA GLU A 186 8.34 -22.23 12.76
C GLU A 186 9.26 -23.14 13.60
N LYS A 187 10.52 -22.73 13.76
CA LYS A 187 11.50 -23.41 14.62
C LYS A 187 11.53 -22.76 15.99
#